data_AF-A0A2G9MM88-F1
#
_entry.id   AF-A0A2G9MM88-F1
#
_cell.length_a   1.000
_cell.length_b   1.000
_cell.length_c   1.000
_cell.angle_alpha   90.00
_cell.angle_beta   90.00
_cell.angle_gamma   90.00
#
_symmetry.space_group_name_H-M   'P 1'
#
loop_
_entity.id
_entity.type
_entity.pdbx_description
1 polymer ?
#
loop_
_entity_poly.entity_id
_entity_poly.type
_entity_poly.pdbx_seq_one_letter_code
_entity_poly.pdbx_strand_id
1 'polypeptide(L)'
;MIKGVVIMNKGQLTINTIIVAALALVVLVVLFGIFTGQMGKWVEKVTQFLGVSGEGSSNTCQKTDGSRICAGIGEECPSGKISKSGTWTDCIGRKCCE
;
A
#
# COMPACT_ATOMS: atom_id res chain seq x y z
N MET A 1 21.65 20.57 47.23
CA MET A 1 20.80 19.58 46.52
C MET A 1 19.38 20.11 46.50
N ILE A 2 18.87 20.46 45.31
CA ILE A 2 17.62 21.22 45.15
C ILE A 2 16.45 20.24 45.24
N LYS A 3 15.53 20.49 46.19
CA LYS A 3 14.27 19.76 46.35
C LYS A 3 13.35 20.08 45.18
N GLY A 4 13.25 19.16 44.22
CA GLY A 4 12.23 19.20 43.17
C GLY A 4 10.89 18.67 43.69
N VAL A 5 10.13 19.51 44.41
CA VAL A 5 8.71 19.24 44.69
C VAL A 5 7.92 19.65 43.46
N VAL A 6 7.45 18.67 42.69
CA VAL A 6 6.41 18.90 41.67
C VAL A 6 5.11 19.19 42.42
N ILE A 7 4.77 20.48 42.53
CA ILE A 7 3.47 20.90 43.04
C ILE A 7 2.45 20.60 41.95
N MET A 8 1.78 19.45 42.04
CA MET A 8 0.58 19.16 41.27
C MET A 8 -0.52 20.09 41.76
N ASN A 9 -0.66 21.25 41.14
CA ASN A 9 -1.87 22.04 41.24
C ASN A 9 -3.02 21.16 40.74
N LYS A 10 -3.86 20.67 41.65
CA LYS A 10 -5.20 20.16 41.33
C LYS A 10 -6.03 21.35 40.88
N GLY A 11 -5.71 21.88 39.70
CA GLY A 11 -6.55 22.86 39.02
C GLY A 11 -7.85 22.14 38.72
N GLN A 12 -8.95 22.66 39.27
CA GLN A 12 -10.28 22.27 38.82
C GLN A 12 -10.28 22.38 37.30
N LEU A 13 -10.38 21.24 36.60
CA LEU A 13 -10.63 21.26 35.16
C LEU A 13 -11.98 21.95 34.98
N THR A 14 -11.92 23.23 34.63
CA THR A 14 -13.10 23.99 34.24
C THR A 14 -13.75 23.24 33.09
N ILE A 15 -15.08 23.18 33.10
CA ILE A 15 -15.89 22.47 32.09
C ILE A 15 -15.46 22.85 30.68
N ASN A 16 -15.07 24.11 30.47
CA ASN A 16 -14.50 24.61 29.21
C ASN A 16 -13.27 23.83 28.73
N THR A 17 -12.38 23.42 29.63
CA THR A 17 -11.16 22.65 29.30
C THR A 17 -11.53 21.26 28.79
N ILE A 18 -12.54 20.62 29.39
CA ILE A 18 -13.05 19.31 28.96
C ILE A 18 -13.68 19.43 27.57
N ILE A 19 -14.48 20.47 27.35
CA ILE A 19 -15.12 20.74 26.05
C ILE A 19 -14.06 20.97 24.96
N VAL A 20 -13.04 21.79 25.23
CA VAL A 20 -11.95 22.07 24.29
C VAL A 20 -11.16 20.79 23.97
N ALA A 21 -10.84 19.96 24.97
CA ALA A 21 -10.15 18.70 24.76
C ALA A 21 -10.95 17.74 23.86
N ALA A 22 -12.28 17.64 24.07
CA ALA A 22 -13.15 16.81 23.24
C ALA A 22 -13.21 17.32 21.79
N LEU A 23 -13.38 18.63 21.58
CA LEU A 23 -13.39 19.22 20.24
C LEU A 23 -12.06 19.02 19.50
N ALA A 24 -10.94 19.18 20.19
CA ALA A 24 -9.62 18.92 19.62
C ALA A 24 -9.47 17.46 19.16
N LEU A 25 -9.94 16.51 19.97
CA LEU A 25 -9.89 15.09 19.64
C LEU A 25 -10.74 14.76 18.40
N VAL A 26 -11.94 15.33 18.29
CA VAL A 26 -12.81 15.15 17.10
C VAL A 26 -12.13 15.66 15.83
N VAL A 27 -11.56 16.86 15.87
CA VAL A 27 -10.84 17.43 14.72
C VAL A 27 -9.66 16.55 14.32
N LEU A 28 -8.93 16.02 15.30
CA LEU A 28 -7.78 15.13 15.07
C LEU A 28 -8.20 13.83 14.37
N VAL A 29 -9.32 13.22 14.76
CA VAL A 29 -9.87 12.02 14.10
C VAL A 29 -10.28 12.31 12.66
N VAL A 30 -10.96 13.44 12.41
CA VAL A 30 -11.38 13.83 11.06
C VAL A 30 -10.16 14.07 10.17
N LEU A 31 -9.14 14.76 10.66
CA LEU A 31 -7.88 14.96 9.94
C LEU A 31 -7.22 13.62 9.62
N PHE A 32 -7.10 12.70 10.58
CA PHE A 32 -6.54 11.37 10.34
C PHE A 32 -7.31 10.59 9.27
N GLY A 33 -8.64 10.64 9.27
CA GLY A 33 -9.47 9.99 8.25
C GLY A 33 -9.27 10.59 6.85
N ILE A 34 -9.16 11.92 6.75
CA ILE A 34 -8.88 12.59 5.48
C ILE A 34 -7.46 12.29 5.00
N PHE A 35 -6.46 12.36 5.88
CA PHE A 35 -5.07 12.08 5.52
C PHE A 35 -4.87 10.63 5.09
N THR A 36 -5.45 9.66 5.80
CA THR A 36 -5.38 8.24 5.42
C THR A 36 -6.17 7.95 4.13
N GLY A 37 -7.36 8.53 3.97
CA GLY A 37 -8.16 8.40 2.75
C GLY A 37 -7.55 9.06 1.51
N GLN A 38 -6.82 10.17 1.69
CA GLN A 38 -6.11 10.85 0.60
C GLN A 38 -4.83 10.09 0.21
N MET A 39 -4.02 9.59 1.16
CA MET A 39 -2.79 8.87 0.81
C MET A 39 -3.03 7.64 -0.08
N GLY A 40 -4.15 6.94 0.08
CA GLY A 40 -4.55 5.87 -0.85
C GLY A 40 -4.74 6.34 -2.29
N LYS A 41 -5.41 7.49 -2.49
CA LYS A 41 -5.70 8.05 -3.83
C LYS A 41 -4.49 8.65 -4.54
N TRP A 42 -3.53 9.19 -3.79
CA TRP A 42 -2.29 9.72 -4.36
C TRP A 42 -1.33 8.58 -4.76
N VAL A 43 -1.29 7.49 -3.99
CA VAL A 43 -0.55 6.28 -4.38
C VAL A 43 -1.13 5.67 -5.65
N GLU A 44 -2.45 5.55 -5.79
CA GLU A 44 -3.07 5.02 -7.02
C GLU A 44 -2.63 5.78 -8.28
N LYS A 45 -2.59 7.12 -8.23
CA LYS A 45 -2.19 7.94 -9.39
C LYS A 45 -0.71 7.88 -9.72
N VAL A 46 0.17 7.81 -8.71
CA VAL A 46 1.62 7.68 -8.92
C VAL A 46 1.94 6.28 -9.46
N THR A 47 1.23 5.25 -9.01
CA THR A 47 1.41 3.87 -9.49
C THR A 47 0.98 3.75 -10.96
N GLN A 48 -0.10 4.45 -11.36
CA GLN A 48 -0.58 4.50 -12.74
C GLN A 48 0.40 5.21 -13.70
N PHE A 49 1.12 6.25 -13.25
CA PHE A 49 2.11 6.97 -14.06
C PHE A 49 3.49 6.31 -14.08
N LEU A 50 3.86 5.56 -13.03
CA LEU A 50 5.12 4.80 -13.00
C LEU A 50 5.07 3.49 -13.82
N GLY A 51 3.97 3.24 -14.56
CA GLY A 51 3.83 2.02 -15.36
C GLY A 51 3.85 0.75 -14.52
N VAL A 52 3.69 0.88 -13.20
CA VAL A 52 3.43 -0.23 -12.31
C VAL A 52 1.92 -0.41 -12.37
N SER A 53 1.47 -1.10 -13.40
CA SER A 53 0.13 -1.68 -13.40
C SER A 53 0.04 -2.56 -12.16
N GLY A 54 -0.54 -2.01 -11.09
CA GLY A 54 -0.86 -2.70 -9.85
C GLY A 54 -1.99 -3.69 -10.08
N GLU A 55 -1.75 -4.64 -10.96
CA GLU A 55 -2.45 -5.91 -11.03
C GLU A 55 -1.37 -6.94 -10.73
N GLY A 56 -1.12 -7.16 -9.44
CA GLY A 56 -0.22 -8.20 -8.94
C GLY A 56 0.99 -8.48 -9.83
N SER A 57 2.01 -7.61 -9.82
CA SER A 57 3.37 -8.03 -10.16
C SER A 57 3.92 -8.91 -9.03
N SER A 58 3.19 -9.99 -8.75
CA SER A 58 3.80 -11.25 -8.39
C SER A 58 4.71 -11.55 -9.57
N ASN A 59 5.98 -11.88 -9.33
CA ASN A 59 6.92 -12.30 -10.38
C ASN A 59 6.50 -13.63 -11.03
N THR A 60 5.22 -13.98 -10.96
CA THR A 60 4.61 -15.20 -11.46
C THR A 60 4.05 -14.94 -12.86
N CYS A 61 4.52 -15.70 -13.83
CA CYS A 61 3.97 -15.76 -15.16
C CYS A 61 2.57 -16.39 -15.14
N GLN A 62 2.35 -17.50 -14.43
CA GLN A 62 1.08 -18.20 -14.42
C GLN A 62 -0.05 -17.35 -13.82
N LYS A 63 -1.07 -17.08 -14.64
CA LYS A 63 -2.38 -16.61 -14.18
C LYS A 63 -3.32 -17.81 -14.03
N THR A 64 -4.15 -17.80 -12.99
CA THR A 64 -5.16 -18.85 -12.72
C THR A 64 -6.18 -19.00 -13.87
N ASP A 65 -6.35 -17.95 -14.67
CA ASP A 65 -7.21 -17.95 -15.86
C ASP A 65 -6.59 -18.63 -17.09
N GLY A 66 -5.37 -19.17 -16.99
CA GLY A 66 -4.67 -19.81 -18.13
C GLY A 66 -4.21 -18.84 -19.23
N SER A 67 -4.43 -17.54 -19.04
CA SER A 67 -4.00 -16.48 -19.97
C SER A 67 -2.48 -16.45 -20.14
N ARG A 68 -1.71 -16.73 -19.09
CA ARG A 68 -0.24 -16.77 -19.13
C ARG A 68 0.30 -18.12 -18.67
N ILE A 69 1.29 -18.65 -19.40
CA ILE A 69 1.90 -19.97 -19.12
C ILE A 69 3.43 -19.96 -19.29
N CYS A 70 4.11 -20.87 -18.58
CA CYS A 70 5.54 -21.13 -18.77
C CYS A 70 5.77 -22.07 -19.97
N ALA A 71 6.52 -21.64 -20.97
CA ALA A 71 6.99 -22.49 -22.07
C ALA A 71 8.50 -22.76 -21.95
N GLY A 72 8.96 -23.91 -22.48
CA GLY A 72 10.37 -24.27 -22.50
C GLY A 72 11.23 -23.26 -23.28
N ILE A 73 12.52 -23.18 -22.93
CA ILE A 73 13.50 -22.43 -23.74
C ILE A 73 13.64 -23.16 -25.08
N GLY A 74 13.18 -22.52 -26.17
CA GLY A 74 13.24 -23.08 -27.53
C GLY A 74 11.91 -23.61 -28.09
N GLU A 75 10.85 -23.74 -27.28
CA GLU A 75 9.52 -24.11 -27.77
C GLU A 75 8.74 -22.87 -28.20
N GLU A 76 8.00 -22.89 -29.31
CA GLU A 76 7.13 -21.76 -29.66
C GLU A 76 5.99 -21.61 -28.63
N CYS A 77 5.56 -20.37 -28.38
CA CYS A 77 4.39 -20.15 -27.53
C CYS A 77 3.16 -20.76 -28.23
N PRO A 78 2.21 -21.36 -27.47
CA PRO A 78 1.02 -21.95 -28.08
C PRO A 78 0.24 -20.89 -28.87
N SER A 79 -0.42 -21.35 -29.95
CA SER A 79 -1.01 -20.51 -30.99
C SER A 79 -1.82 -19.35 -30.42
N GLY A 80 -1.37 -18.13 -30.74
CA GLY A 80 -2.00 -16.87 -30.32
C GLY A 80 -1.30 -16.16 -29.16
N LYS A 81 -0.30 -16.78 -28.51
CA LYS A 81 0.44 -16.19 -27.39
C LYS A 81 1.79 -15.63 -27.81
N ILE A 82 2.15 -14.47 -27.28
CA ILE A 82 3.43 -13.81 -27.50
C ILE A 82 4.39 -14.08 -26.34
N SER A 83 5.69 -14.15 -26.64
CA SER A 83 6.70 -14.30 -25.60
C SER A 83 6.94 -12.97 -24.88
N LYS A 84 6.83 -12.98 -23.56
CA LYS A 84 7.20 -11.87 -22.68
C LYS A 84 8.58 -12.13 -22.07
N SER A 85 9.49 -11.18 -22.29
CA SER A 85 10.79 -11.15 -21.62
C SER A 85 10.63 -10.63 -20.19
N GLY A 86 11.21 -11.32 -19.22
CA GLY A 86 11.16 -10.97 -17.80
C GLY A 86 11.77 -12.04 -16.91
N THR A 87 12.13 -11.68 -15.69
CA THR A 87 12.53 -12.63 -14.63
C THR A 87 11.30 -13.12 -13.89
N TRP A 88 10.92 -14.37 -14.12
CA TRP A 88 9.75 -14.99 -13.52
C TRP A 88 10.18 -15.96 -12.41
N THR A 89 9.55 -15.88 -11.23
CA THR A 89 9.82 -16.73 -10.07
C THR A 89 9.21 -18.13 -10.20
N ASP A 90 8.15 -18.27 -10.99
CA ASP A 90 7.47 -19.54 -11.27
C ASP A 90 7.99 -20.22 -12.55
N CYS A 91 8.48 -19.45 -13.52
CA CYS A 91 9.12 -19.96 -14.74
C CYS A 91 10.65 -19.83 -14.69
N ILE A 92 11.29 -20.42 -13.67
CA ILE A 92 12.75 -20.37 -13.55
C ILE A 92 13.38 -21.09 -14.74
N GLY A 93 14.18 -20.35 -15.54
CA GLY A 93 14.81 -20.90 -16.74
C GLY A 93 13.81 -21.27 -17.83
N ARG A 94 12.67 -20.59 -17.91
CA ARG A 94 11.62 -20.75 -18.95
C ARG A 94 11.13 -19.38 -19.40
N LYS A 95 10.48 -19.31 -20.56
CA LYS A 95 9.88 -18.07 -21.06
C LYS A 95 8.39 -18.01 -20.71
N CYS A 96 7.90 -16.79 -20.47
CA CYS A 96 6.48 -16.57 -20.24
C CYS A 96 5.77 -16.31 -21.58
N CYS A 97 4.65 -17.00 -21.80
CA CYS A 97 3.80 -16.85 -22.98
C CYS A 97 2.43 -16.31 -22.55
N GLU A 98 2.04 -15.16 -23.13
CA GLU A 98 0.76 -14.47 -22.90
C GLU A 98 -0.05 -14.36 -24.18
#